data_AF-A0A9W6RBC6-F1
#
_entry.id   AF-A0A9W6RBC6-F1
#
_cell.length_a   1.000
_cell.length_b   1.000
_cell.length_c   1.000
_cell.angle_alpha   90.00
_cell.angle_beta   90.00
_cell.angle_gamma   90.00
#
_symmetry.space_group_name_H-M   'P 1'
#
loop_
_entity.id
_entity.type
_entity.pdbx_description
1 polymer ?
#
loop_
_entity_poly.entity_id
_entity_poly.type
_entity_poly.pdbx_seq_one_letter_code
_entity_poly.pdbx_strand_id
1 'polypeptide(L)'
;MATTPPPWRRLAIEALFHAMEKDQDAVDRSMTELIQTHGTETIPEAATLWADALIANWPDLRNKAHRGFTFYNEETGQDRDINDVHPAVVWAARFITARALNDDDQLEALFASPPSDRAYADCVEALLDTVATSLRNLTEGTTDS
;
A
#
# COMPACT_ATOMS: atom_id res chain seq x y z
N MET A 1 -0.47 19.58 -21.80
CA MET A 1 1.00 19.43 -21.73
C MET A 1 1.28 18.21 -20.89
N ALA A 2 1.99 17.21 -21.39
CA ALA A 2 2.37 16.06 -20.58
C ALA A 2 3.48 16.51 -19.63
N THR A 3 3.18 16.59 -18.34
CA THR A 3 4.17 16.82 -17.30
C THR A 3 5.09 15.60 -17.24
N THR A 4 6.41 15.84 -17.33
CA THR A 4 7.39 14.79 -17.04
C THR A 4 7.12 14.25 -15.64
N PRO A 5 6.97 12.93 -15.46
CA PRO A 5 6.74 12.38 -14.13
C PRO A 5 7.91 12.74 -13.20
N PRO A 6 7.64 12.94 -11.90
CA PRO A 6 8.70 13.27 -10.96
C PRO A 6 9.73 12.13 -10.90
N PRO A 7 11.02 12.44 -10.67
CA PRO A 7 12.11 11.47 -10.79
C PRO A 7 11.99 10.29 -9.81
N TRP A 8 11.43 10.52 -8.62
CA TRP A 8 11.18 9.49 -7.60
C TRP A 8 10.17 8.42 -8.06
N ARG A 9 9.28 8.76 -9.01
CA ARG A 9 8.18 7.91 -9.44
C ARG A 9 8.64 6.57 -9.99
N ARG A 10 9.80 6.57 -10.67
CA ARG A 10 10.38 5.34 -11.23
C ARG A 10 10.71 4.34 -10.14
N LEU A 11 11.44 4.78 -9.10
CA LEU A 11 11.86 3.93 -7.99
C LEU A 11 10.66 3.41 -7.18
N ALA A 12 9.63 4.24 -6.98
CA ALA A 12 8.39 3.80 -6.34
C ALA A 12 7.66 2.71 -7.15
N ILE A 13 7.62 2.82 -8.49
CA ILE A 13 7.02 1.79 -9.35
C ILE A 13 7.87 0.52 -9.33
N GLU A 14 9.20 0.64 -9.38
CA GLU A 14 10.12 -0.51 -9.30
C GLU A 14 9.95 -1.27 -7.99
N ALA A 15 9.85 -0.58 -6.86
CA ALA A 15 9.57 -1.21 -5.56
C ALA A 15 8.25 -2.00 -5.57
N LEU A 16 7.18 -1.44 -6.13
CA LEU A 16 5.90 -2.14 -6.26
C LEU A 16 5.99 -3.37 -7.17
N PHE A 17 6.70 -3.25 -8.28
CA PHE A 17 6.90 -4.36 -9.21
C PHE A 17 7.66 -5.52 -8.54
N HIS A 18 8.76 -5.22 -7.85
CA HIS A 18 9.52 -6.23 -7.10
C HIS A 18 8.70 -6.87 -5.97
N ALA A 19 7.86 -6.10 -5.28
CA ALA A 19 6.95 -6.65 -4.28
C ALA A 19 5.92 -7.61 -4.90
N MET A 20 5.40 -7.31 -6.10
CA MET A 20 4.50 -8.23 -6.81
C MET A 20 5.19 -9.55 -7.17
N GLU A 21 6.47 -9.49 -7.54
CA GLU A 21 7.34 -10.65 -7.83
C GLU A 21 7.82 -11.40 -6.58
N LYS A 22 7.52 -10.90 -5.36
CA LYS A 22 8.03 -11.41 -4.07
C LYS A 22 9.56 -11.35 -3.94
N ASP A 23 10.22 -10.41 -4.64
CA ASP A 23 11.66 -10.16 -4.53
C ASP A 23 11.94 -9.09 -3.46
N GLN A 24 12.00 -9.51 -2.20
CA GLN A 24 12.21 -8.60 -1.06
C GLN A 24 13.56 -7.87 -1.13
N ASP A 25 14.63 -8.55 -1.59
CA ASP A 25 15.96 -7.93 -1.71
C ASP A 25 15.95 -6.79 -2.75
N ALA A 26 15.14 -6.90 -3.80
CA ALA A 26 14.95 -5.84 -4.77
C ALA A 26 14.04 -4.71 -4.24
N VAL A 27 12.98 -5.03 -3.48
CA VAL A 27 12.16 -4.03 -2.78
C VAL A 27 13.03 -3.16 -1.86
N ASP A 28 13.84 -3.79 -1.01
CA ASP A 28 14.69 -3.09 -0.04
C ASP A 28 15.70 -2.15 -0.73
N ARG A 29 16.26 -2.59 -1.86
CA ARG A 29 17.15 -1.76 -2.69
C ARG A 29 16.43 -0.56 -3.30
N SER A 30 15.27 -0.76 -3.93
CA SER A 30 14.50 0.33 -4.52
C SER A 30 14.03 1.34 -3.47
N MET A 31 13.59 0.87 -2.29
CA MET A 31 13.19 1.73 -1.17
C MET A 31 14.37 2.50 -0.59
N THR A 32 15.53 1.84 -0.43
CA THR A 32 16.76 2.49 0.03
C THR A 32 17.21 3.57 -0.96
N GLU A 33 17.21 3.27 -2.26
CA GLU A 33 17.59 4.23 -3.30
C GLU A 33 16.63 5.41 -3.37
N LEU A 34 15.33 5.17 -3.24
CA LEU A 34 14.29 6.21 -3.17
C LEU A 34 14.60 7.20 -2.04
N ILE A 35 14.83 6.68 -0.83
CA ILE A 35 15.10 7.49 0.36
C ILE A 35 16.44 8.22 0.24
N GLN A 36 17.50 7.55 -0.21
CA GLN A 36 18.82 8.16 -0.34
C GLN A 36 18.89 9.26 -1.40
N THR A 37 18.14 9.11 -2.49
CA THR A 37 18.18 10.03 -3.63
C THR A 37 17.21 11.20 -3.47
N HIS A 38 16.04 10.95 -2.89
CA HIS A 38 14.93 11.90 -2.86
C HIS A 38 14.44 12.27 -1.47
N GLY A 39 14.96 11.63 -0.42
CA GLY A 39 14.58 11.91 0.96
C GLY A 39 13.30 11.19 1.42
N THR A 40 13.15 11.07 2.73
CA THR A 40 12.02 10.38 3.38
C THR A 40 10.68 11.09 3.15
N GLU A 41 10.70 12.38 2.79
CA GLU A 41 9.54 13.18 2.43
C GLU A 41 8.80 12.68 1.18
N THR A 42 9.44 11.81 0.36
CA THR A 42 8.79 11.21 -0.82
C THR A 42 7.93 9.99 -0.51
N ILE A 43 8.02 9.43 0.70
CA ILE A 43 7.28 8.23 1.09
C ILE A 43 5.75 8.43 1.03
N PRO A 44 5.16 9.55 1.50
CA PRO A 44 3.73 9.78 1.35
C PRO A 44 3.24 9.80 -0.11
N GLU A 45 4.05 10.36 -1.01
CA GLU A 45 3.73 10.43 -2.45
C GLU A 45 3.81 9.04 -3.10
N ALA A 46 4.83 8.26 -2.74
CA ALA A 46 4.98 6.87 -3.19
C ALA A 46 3.84 5.97 -2.67
N ALA A 47 3.50 6.08 -1.38
CA ALA A 47 2.39 5.35 -0.76
C ALA A 47 1.05 5.65 -1.46
N THR A 48 0.80 6.93 -1.76
CA THR A 48 -0.37 7.36 -2.53
C THR A 48 -0.39 6.75 -3.92
N LEU A 49 0.76 6.73 -4.62
CA LEU A 49 0.88 6.13 -5.94
C LEU A 49 0.54 4.64 -5.93
N TRP A 50 1.02 3.88 -4.93
CA TRP A 50 0.72 2.45 -4.83
C TRP A 50 -0.75 2.20 -4.57
N ALA A 51 -1.37 2.95 -3.65
CA ALA A 51 -2.80 2.86 -3.41
C ALA A 51 -3.63 3.23 -4.65
N ASP A 52 -3.23 4.27 -5.39
CA ASP A 52 -3.87 4.66 -6.65
C ASP A 52 -3.76 3.57 -7.71
N ALA A 53 -2.62 2.86 -7.78
CA ALA A 53 -2.47 1.71 -8.66
C ALA A 53 -3.47 0.59 -8.30
N LEU A 54 -3.66 0.30 -7.01
CA LEU A 54 -4.66 -0.68 -6.58
C LEU A 54 -6.08 -0.24 -6.93
N ILE A 55 -6.45 1.00 -6.63
CA ILE A 55 -7.79 1.55 -6.88
C ILE A 55 -8.10 1.53 -8.39
N ALA A 56 -7.12 1.85 -9.23
CA ALA A 56 -7.27 1.82 -10.68
C ALA A 56 -7.54 0.41 -11.24
N ASN A 57 -6.99 -0.62 -10.60
CA ASN A 57 -7.15 -2.02 -11.00
C ASN A 57 -8.27 -2.77 -10.26
N TRP A 58 -8.87 -2.15 -9.23
CA TRP A 58 -9.97 -2.72 -8.46
C TRP A 58 -11.19 -1.78 -8.40
N PRO A 59 -12.05 -1.78 -9.44
CA PRO A 59 -13.19 -0.86 -9.53
C PRO A 59 -14.14 -0.91 -8.33
N ASP A 60 -14.35 -2.10 -7.74
CA ASP A 60 -15.22 -2.29 -6.58
C ASP A 60 -14.61 -1.87 -5.25
N LEU A 61 -13.32 -1.55 -5.20
CA LEU A 61 -12.62 -1.23 -3.95
C LEU A 61 -13.28 -0.05 -3.23
N ARG A 62 -13.76 0.97 -3.95
CA ARG A 62 -14.47 2.10 -3.32
C ARG A 62 -15.74 1.67 -2.61
N ASN A 63 -16.54 0.82 -3.25
CA ASN A 63 -17.76 0.27 -2.66
C ASN A 63 -17.46 -0.61 -1.44
N LYS A 64 -16.36 -1.37 -1.49
CA LYS A 64 -15.91 -2.20 -0.35
C LYS A 64 -15.34 -1.35 0.79
N ALA A 65 -14.59 -0.29 0.48
CA ALA A 65 -14.03 0.62 1.46
C ALA A 65 -15.12 1.29 2.32
N HIS A 66 -16.27 1.63 1.75
CA HIS A 66 -17.42 2.13 2.50
C HIS A 66 -18.01 1.14 3.51
N ARG A 67 -17.79 -0.17 3.33
CA ARG A 67 -18.27 -1.22 4.24
C ARG A 67 -17.24 -1.58 5.33
N GLY A 68 -16.04 -0.99 5.26
CA GLY A 68 -14.91 -1.34 6.11
C GLY A 68 -14.18 -2.60 5.63
N PHE A 69 -12.87 -2.66 5.90
CA PHE A 69 -12.09 -3.87 5.66
C PHE A 69 -12.37 -4.91 6.76
N THR A 70 -12.71 -6.12 6.34
CA THR A 70 -12.71 -7.34 7.15
C THR A 70 -11.41 -8.09 6.89
N PHE A 71 -10.68 -8.44 7.95
CA PHE A 71 -9.43 -9.19 7.84
C PHE A 71 -9.75 -10.69 7.92
N TYR A 72 -9.79 -11.37 6.78
CA TYR A 72 -10.11 -12.80 6.74
C TYR A 72 -8.87 -13.66 7.01
N ASN A 73 -9.00 -14.64 7.90
CA ASN A 73 -7.98 -15.66 8.12
C ASN A 73 -8.25 -16.87 7.22
N GLU A 74 -7.39 -17.09 6.21
CA GLU A 74 -7.53 -18.23 5.30
C GLU A 74 -7.35 -19.58 5.99
N GLU A 75 -6.50 -19.66 7.02
CA GLU A 75 -6.23 -20.92 7.73
C GLU A 75 -7.43 -21.37 8.58
N THR A 76 -8.14 -20.42 9.19
CA THR A 76 -9.26 -20.72 10.11
C THR A 76 -10.62 -20.51 9.46
N GLY A 77 -10.67 -19.88 8.29
CA GLY A 77 -11.91 -19.55 7.59
C GLY A 77 -12.79 -18.53 8.30
N GLN A 78 -12.21 -17.67 9.15
CA GLN A 78 -12.94 -16.72 10.01
C GLN A 78 -12.38 -15.31 9.87
N ASP A 79 -13.25 -14.32 10.10
CA ASP A 79 -12.83 -12.93 10.25
C ASP A 79 -11.99 -12.78 11.53
N ARG A 80 -10.85 -12.08 11.43
CA ARG A 80 -10.00 -11.72 12.56
C ARG A 80 -10.52 -10.47 13.24
N ASP A 81 -10.44 -10.45 14.57
CA ASP A 81 -10.56 -9.22 15.32
C ASP A 81 -9.41 -8.28 14.92
N ILE A 82 -9.70 -6.99 14.76
CA ILE A 82 -8.69 -5.98 14.43
C ILE A 82 -7.55 -5.93 15.46
N ASN A 83 -7.81 -6.32 16.71
CA ASN A 83 -6.81 -6.41 17.78
C ASN A 83 -5.82 -7.57 17.59
N ASP A 84 -6.19 -8.57 16.79
CA ASP A 84 -5.34 -9.73 16.45
C ASP A 84 -4.57 -9.52 15.14
N VAL A 85 -4.75 -8.35 14.50
CA VAL A 85 -4.06 -7.98 13.27
C VAL A 85 -2.84 -7.11 13.60
N HIS A 86 -1.72 -7.38 12.93
CA HIS A 86 -0.52 -6.58 13.11
C HIS A 86 -0.80 -5.08 12.86
N PRO A 87 -0.41 -4.15 13.75
CA PRO A 87 -0.77 -2.73 13.62
C PRO A 87 -0.38 -2.09 12.29
N ALA A 88 0.74 -2.52 11.69
CA ALA A 88 1.17 -2.07 10.36
C ALA A 88 0.16 -2.42 9.25
N VAL A 89 -0.44 -3.61 9.31
CA VAL A 89 -1.46 -4.06 8.35
C VAL A 89 -2.76 -3.27 8.56
N VAL A 90 -3.13 -3.00 9.82
CA VAL A 90 -4.28 -2.13 10.12
C VAL A 90 -4.06 -0.72 9.58
N TRP A 91 -2.86 -0.17 9.74
CA TRP A 91 -2.49 1.14 9.19
C TRP A 91 -2.59 1.14 7.65
N ALA A 92 -2.03 0.12 6.98
CA ALA A 92 -2.10 -0.02 5.53
C ALA A 92 -3.55 -0.09 5.01
N ALA A 93 -4.41 -0.88 5.67
CA ALA A 93 -5.82 -0.96 5.31
C ALA A 93 -6.54 0.39 5.48
N ARG A 94 -6.28 1.11 6.58
CA ARG A 94 -6.83 2.47 6.80
C ARG A 94 -6.35 3.44 5.73
N PHE A 95 -5.08 3.37 5.34
CA PHE A 95 -4.52 4.20 4.28
C PHE A 95 -5.23 3.96 2.95
N ILE A 96 -5.38 2.70 2.54
CA ILE A 96 -6.08 2.32 1.30
C ILE A 96 -7.55 2.77 1.35
N THR A 97 -8.24 2.60 2.48
CA THR A 97 -9.61 3.09 2.67
C THR A 97 -9.70 4.60 2.50
N ALA A 98 -8.89 5.36 3.25
CA ALA A 98 -8.87 6.81 3.20
C ALA A 98 -8.62 7.29 1.76
N ARG A 99 -7.65 6.68 1.08
CA ARG A 99 -7.34 7.02 -0.30
C ARG A 99 -8.48 6.68 -1.27
N ALA A 100 -9.11 5.51 -1.13
CA ALA A 100 -10.24 5.10 -1.96
C ALA A 100 -11.46 6.03 -1.80
N LEU A 101 -11.64 6.59 -0.61
CA LEU A 101 -12.71 7.51 -0.25
C LEU A 101 -12.38 8.99 -0.51
N ASN A 102 -11.12 9.31 -0.86
CA ASN A 102 -10.58 10.68 -0.91
C ASN A 102 -10.74 11.43 0.43
N ASP A 103 -10.49 10.73 1.53
CA ASP A 103 -10.47 11.29 2.88
C ASP A 103 -9.07 11.84 3.20
N ASP A 104 -8.81 13.07 2.73
CA ASP A 104 -7.51 13.73 2.87
C ASP A 104 -7.16 14.00 4.35
N ASP A 105 -8.16 14.30 5.19
CA ASP A 105 -7.97 14.50 6.64
C ASP A 105 -7.47 13.22 7.32
N GLN A 106 -8.03 12.07 6.96
CA GLN A 106 -7.57 10.78 7.48
C GLN A 106 -6.18 10.42 6.96
N LEU A 107 -5.86 10.72 5.70
CA LEU A 107 -4.51 10.52 5.15
C LEU A 107 -3.48 11.37 5.90
N GLU A 108 -3.77 12.65 6.13
CA GLU A 108 -2.89 13.54 6.89
C GLU A 108 -2.70 13.02 8.33
N ALA A 109 -3.77 12.60 9.01
CA ALA A 109 -3.70 12.07 10.37
C ALA A 109 -2.83 10.80 10.46
N LEU A 110 -2.86 9.93 9.46
CA LEU A 110 -2.05 8.70 9.40
C LEU A 110 -0.54 9.01 9.28
N PHE A 111 -0.17 10.11 8.63
CA PHE A 111 1.23 10.56 8.52
C PHE A 111 1.67 11.48 9.65
N ALA A 112 0.76 12.22 10.27
CA ALA A 112 1.05 13.12 11.39
C ALA A 112 1.25 12.37 12.72
N SER A 113 0.71 11.15 12.83
CA SER A 113 0.86 10.31 14.02
C SER A 113 1.33 8.90 13.64
N PRO A 114 2.53 8.77 13.04
CA PRO A 114 3.09 7.46 12.79
C PRO A 114 3.38 6.80 14.15
N PRO A 115 3.15 5.49 14.31
CA PRO A 115 3.78 4.78 15.41
C PRO A 115 5.31 5.01 15.31
N SER A 116 6.06 4.96 16.44
CA SER A 116 7.51 5.24 16.54
C SER A 116 8.31 4.92 15.26
N ASP A 117 9.33 5.70 14.86
CA ASP A 117 10.06 5.58 13.57
C ASP A 117 10.19 4.18 12.93
N ARG A 118 10.56 3.15 13.70
CA ARG A 118 10.61 1.75 13.23
C ARG A 118 9.25 1.23 12.75
N ALA A 119 8.20 1.52 13.49
CA ALA A 119 6.83 1.15 13.16
C ALA A 119 6.29 1.92 11.95
N TYR A 120 6.83 3.10 11.59
CA TYR A 120 6.50 3.76 10.33
C TYR A 120 7.03 3.00 9.12
N ALA A 121 8.28 2.51 9.19
CA ALA A 121 8.84 1.66 8.14
C ALA A 121 8.00 0.38 7.97
N ASP A 122 7.65 -0.28 9.09
CA ASP A 122 6.79 -1.47 9.09
C ASP A 122 5.41 -1.17 8.44
N CYS A 123 4.83 0.01 8.71
CA CYS A 123 3.56 0.46 8.09
C CYS A 123 3.66 0.64 6.57
N VAL A 124 4.74 1.27 6.09
CA VAL A 124 4.96 1.51 4.66
C VAL A 124 5.23 0.20 3.93
N GLU A 125 6.01 -0.70 4.51
CA GLU A 125 6.26 -2.04 3.99
C GLU A 125 4.96 -2.86 3.92
N ALA A 126 4.17 -2.86 5.00
CA ALA A 126 2.87 -3.53 5.02
C ALA A 126 1.90 -2.97 3.97
N LEU A 127 1.93 -1.66 3.70
CA LEU A 127 1.15 -1.06 2.62
C LEU A 127 1.61 -1.55 1.26
N LEU A 128 2.91 -1.53 0.99
CA LEU A 128 3.48 -1.99 -0.28
C LEU A 128 3.13 -3.45 -0.54
N ASP A 129 3.32 -4.32 0.45
CA ASP A 129 2.99 -5.74 0.35
C ASP A 129 1.48 -5.99 0.17
N THR A 130 0.63 -5.27 0.92
CA THR A 130 -0.84 -5.37 0.79
C THR A 130 -1.29 -5.00 -0.63
N VAL A 131 -0.76 -3.91 -1.18
CA VAL A 131 -1.04 -3.47 -2.55
C VAL A 131 -0.53 -4.50 -3.56
N ALA A 132 0.73 -4.92 -3.44
CA ALA A 132 1.36 -5.87 -4.35
C ALA A 132 0.62 -7.21 -4.38
N THR A 133 0.30 -7.76 -3.21
CA THR A 133 -0.45 -9.01 -3.08
C THR A 133 -1.86 -8.87 -3.67
N SER A 134 -2.54 -7.76 -3.42
CA SER A 134 -3.88 -7.53 -3.99
C SER A 134 -3.84 -7.41 -5.52
N LEU A 135 -2.88 -6.67 -6.07
CA LEU A 135 -2.69 -6.53 -7.51
C LEU A 135 -2.35 -7.87 -8.17
N ARG A 136 -1.46 -8.66 -7.57
CA ARG A 136 -1.13 -10.01 -8.05
C ARG A 136 -2.37 -10.90 -8.11
N ASN A 137 -3.16 -10.93 -7.03
CA ASN A 137 -4.37 -11.74 -6.97
C ASN A 137 -5.41 -11.31 -8.02
N LEU A 138 -5.54 -10.00 -8.29
CA LEU A 138 -6.40 -9.49 -9.37
C LEU A 138 -5.89 -9.94 -10.74
N THR A 139 -4.58 -9.90 -10.99
CA THR A 139 -4.00 -10.36 -12.26
C THR A 139 -4.12 -11.87 -12.46
N GLU A 140 -3.88 -12.68 -11.43
CA GLU A 140 -3.96 -14.14 -11.48
C GLU A 140 -5.41 -14.62 -11.60
N GLY A 141 -6.33 -14.00 -10.87
CA GLY A 141 -7.77 -14.31 -10.90
C GLY A 141 -8.48 -13.95 -12.21
N THR A 142 -7.84 -13.19 -13.10
CA THR A 142 -8.38 -12.90 -14.44
C THR A 142 -8.08 -14.04 -15.45
N THR A 143 -7.30 -15.05 -15.05
CA THR A 143 -6.86 -16.14 -15.96
C THR A 143 -7.84 -17.33 -16.03
N ASP A 144 -8.90 -17.34 -15.21
CA ASP A 144 -9.90 -18.43 -15.12
C ASP A 144 -11.33 -17.97 -15.46
N SER A 145 -11.52 -17.17 -16.52
CA SER A 145 -12.86 -16.84 -17.05
C SER A 145 -12.98 -17.04 -18.55
#